data_AF-A0A5C7QDG9-F1
#
_entry.id   AF-A0A5C7QDG9-F1
#
_cell.length_a   1.000
_cell.length_b   1.000
_cell.length_c   1.000
_cell.angle_alpha   90.00
_cell.angle_beta   90.00
_cell.angle_gamma   90.00
#
_symmetry.space_group_name_H-M   'P 1'
#
loop_
_entity.id
_entity.type
_entity.pdbx_description
1 polymer ?
#
loop_
_entity_poly.entity_id
_entity_poly.type
_entity_poly.pdbx_seq_one_letter_code
_entity_poly.pdbx_strand_id
1 'polypeptide(L)'
;MTEPHVGMRVWSFNQNRRIYQRDASGKAVGGPIWREHWEPLVVVGETKVSWLVGPPYMLGSDTSRAAKVPKKSWPGPYKTSEAGIDREAFVEARWSLAQRIEGCRDYDTLKAIEGALDALK
;
A
#
# COMPACT_ATOMS: atom_id res chain seq x y z
N MET A 1 8.75 -14.83 3.13
CA MET A 1 7.92 -14.31 2.02
C MET A 1 7.04 -15.44 1.54
N THR A 2 5.74 -15.22 1.37
CA THR A 2 4.81 -16.23 0.85
C THR A 2 5.16 -16.59 -0.58
N GLU A 3 5.17 -17.88 -0.89
CA GLU A 3 5.42 -18.38 -2.23
C GLU A 3 4.27 -17.97 -3.18
N PRO A 4 4.57 -17.35 -4.33
CA PRO A 4 3.55 -16.98 -5.31
C PRO A 4 2.85 -18.20 -5.91
N HIS A 5 1.55 -18.07 -6.11
CA HIS A 5 0.71 -19.09 -6.76
C HIS A 5 -0.47 -18.40 -7.44
N VAL A 6 -1.07 -19.06 -8.44
CA VAL A 6 -2.27 -18.55 -9.11
C VAL A 6 -3.41 -18.39 -8.10
N GLY A 7 -4.12 -17.26 -8.17
CA GLY A 7 -5.15 -16.86 -7.20
C GLY A 7 -4.61 -16.05 -6.02
N MET A 8 -3.28 -15.96 -5.84
CA MET A 8 -2.69 -15.14 -4.77
C MET A 8 -3.06 -13.67 -4.95
N ARG A 9 -3.60 -13.05 -3.89
CA ARG A 9 -3.90 -11.62 -3.86
C ARG A 9 -2.62 -10.81 -3.70
N VAL A 10 -2.51 -9.75 -4.50
CA VAL A 10 -1.43 -8.76 -4.43
C VAL A 10 -2.00 -7.36 -4.59
N TRP A 11 -1.21 -6.33 -4.30
CA TRP A 11 -1.66 -4.95 -4.41
C TRP A 11 -0.66 -4.12 -5.18
N SER A 12 -1.17 -3.31 -6.10
CA SER A 12 -0.38 -2.36 -6.88
C SER A 12 -0.60 -0.96 -6.36
N PHE A 13 0.47 -0.19 -6.20
CA PHE A 13 0.31 1.23 -5.91
C PHE A 13 -0.05 1.98 -7.19
N ASN A 14 -1.15 2.73 -7.16
CA ASN A 14 -1.56 3.59 -8.27
C ASN A 14 -1.46 5.07 -7.85
N GLN A 15 -0.37 5.72 -8.23
CA GLN A 15 -0.11 7.13 -7.89
C GLN A 15 -1.16 8.10 -8.46
N ASN A 16 -1.84 7.71 -9.54
CA ASN A 16 -2.88 8.52 -10.19
C ASN A 16 -4.24 8.37 -9.51
N ARG A 17 -4.46 7.29 -8.74
CA ARG A 17 -5.67 7.07 -7.95
C ARG A 17 -5.59 7.83 -6.63
N ARG A 18 -5.68 9.16 -6.69
CA ARG A 18 -5.67 9.99 -5.49
C ARG A 18 -7.04 9.99 -4.82
N ILE A 19 -7.11 9.46 -3.60
CA ILE A 19 -8.33 9.45 -2.78
C ILE A 19 -8.12 10.39 -1.60
N TYR A 20 -9.12 11.21 -1.31
CA TYR A 20 -9.07 12.23 -0.26
C TYR A 20 -10.26 12.05 0.67
N GLN A 21 -10.09 12.43 1.94
CA GLN A 21 -11.22 12.59 2.84
C GLN A 21 -12.11 13.72 2.31
N ARG A 22 -13.43 13.57 2.44
CA ARG A 22 -14.41 14.59 2.05
C ARG A 22 -15.20 15.08 3.25
N ASP A 23 -15.49 16.36 3.28
CA ASP A 23 -16.37 16.96 4.29
C ASP A 23 -17.86 16.74 3.93
N ALA A 24 -18.75 17.27 4.78
CA ALA A 24 -20.20 17.20 4.57
C ALA A 24 -20.69 17.87 3.28
N SER A 25 -19.88 18.78 2.70
CA SER A 25 -20.16 19.43 1.41
C SER A 25 -19.56 18.69 0.21
N GLY A 26 -18.85 17.57 0.46
CA GLY A 26 -18.16 16.79 -0.57
C GLY A 26 -16.81 17.36 -0.98
N LYS A 27 -16.32 18.43 -0.34
CA LYS A 27 -15.02 19.03 -0.64
C LYS A 27 -13.91 18.18 -0.05
N ALA A 28 -12.82 18.02 -0.80
CA ALA A 28 -11.63 17.31 -0.33
C ALA A 28 -10.95 18.09 0.82
N VAL A 29 -10.60 17.39 1.89
CA VAL A 29 -9.94 17.94 3.07
C VAL A 29 -8.70 17.10 3.41
N GLY A 30 -7.61 17.79 3.74
CA GLY A 30 -6.34 17.14 4.10
C GLY A 30 -5.57 16.57 2.91
N GLY A 31 -4.54 15.77 3.22
CA GLY A 31 -3.73 15.06 2.25
C GLY A 31 -4.43 13.83 1.66
N PRO A 32 -3.83 13.21 0.63
CA PRO A 32 -4.34 11.96 0.08
C PRO A 32 -4.28 10.82 1.12
N ILE A 33 -5.28 9.93 1.08
CA ILE A 33 -5.35 8.71 1.87
C ILE A 33 -4.51 7.65 1.16
N TRP A 34 -3.21 7.61 1.46
CA TRP A 34 -2.23 6.74 0.79
C TRP A 34 -2.61 5.26 0.75
N ARG A 35 -3.29 4.75 1.79
CA ARG A 35 -3.78 3.37 1.83
C ARG A 35 -4.75 3.05 0.69
N GLU A 36 -5.60 3.99 0.33
CA GLU A 36 -6.66 3.82 -0.68
C GLU A 36 -6.14 3.86 -2.14
N HIS A 37 -4.86 4.23 -2.32
CA HIS A 37 -4.20 4.23 -3.63
C HIS A 37 -3.73 2.83 -4.04
N TRP A 38 -3.75 1.87 -3.11
CA TRP A 38 -3.39 0.49 -3.37
C TRP A 38 -4.57 -0.26 -3.97
N GLU A 39 -4.36 -0.80 -5.17
CA GLU A 39 -5.40 -1.50 -5.92
C GLU A 39 -5.22 -3.01 -5.78
N PRO A 40 -6.27 -3.75 -5.41
CA PRO A 40 -6.19 -5.20 -5.30
C PRO A 40 -6.10 -5.82 -6.70
N LEU A 41 -5.11 -6.69 -6.87
CA LEU A 41 -4.88 -7.52 -8.04
C LEU A 41 -4.70 -8.98 -7.59
N VAL A 42 -4.57 -9.89 -8.55
CA VAL A 42 -4.28 -11.29 -8.29
C VAL A 42 -3.23 -11.81 -9.26
N VAL A 43 -2.52 -12.86 -8.86
CA VAL A 43 -1.73 -13.69 -9.79
C VAL A 43 -2.73 -14.49 -10.62
N VAL A 44 -2.87 -14.13 -11.90
CA VAL A 44 -3.87 -14.72 -12.81
C VAL A 44 -3.33 -15.92 -13.58
N GLY A 45 -2.01 -16.10 -13.60
CA GLY A 45 -1.36 -17.17 -14.32
C GLY A 45 0.15 -17.17 -14.13
N GLU A 46 0.80 -18.12 -14.82
CA GLU A 46 2.23 -18.36 -14.71
C GLU A 46 2.79 -18.77 -16.07
N THR A 47 4.01 -18.31 -16.36
CA THR A 47 4.84 -18.79 -17.46
C THR A 47 6.10 -19.43 -16.89
N LYS A 48 6.92 -20.06 -17.74
CA LYS A 48 8.20 -20.64 -17.30
C LYS A 48 9.06 -19.67 -16.47
N VAL A 49 9.09 -18.39 -16.83
CA VAL A 49 10.02 -17.38 -16.27
C VAL A 49 9.35 -16.24 -15.50
N SER A 50 8.02 -16.08 -15.60
CA SER A 50 7.29 -14.94 -15.02
C SER A 50 5.94 -15.34 -14.45
N TRP A 51 5.52 -14.65 -13.40
CA TRP A 51 4.14 -14.58 -12.90
C TRP A 51 3.34 -13.56 -13.71
N LEU A 52 2.06 -13.84 -13.91
CA LEU A 52 1.11 -12.94 -14.57
C LEU A 52 0.21 -12.33 -13.50
N VAL A 53 0.18 -11.00 -13.41
CA VAL A 53 -0.62 -10.25 -12.43
C VAL A 53 -1.64 -9.40 -13.16
N GLY A 54 -2.89 -9.47 -12.72
CA GLY A 54 -3.98 -8.72 -13.33
C GLY A 54 -5.19 -8.58 -12.42
N PRO A 55 -6.25 -7.92 -12.90
CA PRO A 55 -7.51 -7.83 -12.17
C PRO A 55 -8.13 -9.22 -11.90
N PRO A 56 -8.93 -9.38 -10.83
CA PRO A 56 -9.53 -10.66 -10.47
C PRO A 56 -10.34 -11.34 -11.59
N TYR A 57 -11.01 -10.56 -12.45
CA TYR A 57 -11.83 -11.09 -13.54
C TYR A 57 -11.02 -11.81 -14.64
N MET A 58 -9.69 -11.70 -14.64
CA MET A 58 -8.82 -12.41 -15.58
C MET A 58 -8.47 -13.84 -15.13
N LEU A 59 -8.83 -14.23 -13.90
CA LEU A 59 -8.65 -15.62 -13.45
C LEU A 59 -9.45 -16.57 -14.34
N GLY A 60 -8.76 -17.55 -14.94
CA GLY A 60 -9.39 -18.52 -15.85
C GLY A 60 -9.84 -17.95 -17.20
N SER A 61 -9.41 -16.72 -17.54
CA SER A 61 -9.75 -16.04 -18.80
C SER A 61 -8.49 -15.68 -19.59
N ASP A 62 -8.63 -14.85 -20.63
CA ASP A 62 -7.50 -14.36 -21.42
C ASP A 62 -6.54 -13.48 -20.57
N THR A 63 -5.34 -14.00 -20.33
CA THR A 63 -4.27 -13.33 -19.59
C THR A 63 -3.29 -12.57 -20.50
N SER A 64 -3.58 -12.39 -21.79
CA SER A 64 -2.70 -11.71 -22.76
C SER A 64 -2.33 -10.28 -22.34
N ARG A 65 -3.24 -9.62 -21.61
CA ARG A 65 -3.11 -8.24 -21.09
C ARG A 65 -2.60 -8.17 -19.65
N ALA A 66 -2.27 -9.30 -19.02
CA ALA A 66 -1.74 -9.32 -17.67
C ALA A 66 -0.31 -8.76 -17.61
N ALA A 67 0.02 -8.07 -16.52
CA ALA A 67 1.37 -7.60 -16.25
C ALA A 67 2.30 -8.79 -15.96
N LYS A 68 3.50 -8.77 -16.55
CA LYS A 68 4.49 -9.84 -16.38
C LYS A 68 5.49 -9.46 -15.30
N VAL A 69 5.60 -10.29 -14.26
CA VAL A 69 6.60 -10.15 -13.19
C VAL A 69 7.59 -11.29 -13.29
N PRO A 70 8.88 -11.04 -13.59
CA PRO A 70 9.88 -12.10 -13.60
C PRO A 70 9.93 -12.82 -12.24
N LYS A 71 9.96 -14.15 -12.25
CA LYS A 71 9.99 -14.95 -11.01
C LYS A 71 11.16 -14.59 -10.10
N LYS A 72 12.32 -14.30 -10.69
CA LYS A 72 13.54 -13.87 -9.98
C LYS A 72 13.41 -12.53 -9.25
N SER A 73 12.45 -11.70 -9.66
CA SER A 73 12.22 -10.36 -9.10
C SER A 73 10.90 -10.27 -8.34
N TRP A 74 10.25 -11.40 -8.05
CA TRP A 74 9.01 -11.41 -7.29
C TRP A 74 9.21 -10.80 -5.89
N PRO A 75 8.29 -9.97 -5.36
CA PRO A 75 7.00 -9.55 -5.92
C PRO A 75 7.07 -8.31 -6.83
N GLY A 76 8.26 -7.82 -7.16
CA GLY A 76 8.47 -6.66 -8.02
C GLY A 76 7.83 -5.42 -7.41
N PRO A 77 6.96 -4.70 -8.15
CA PRO A 77 6.30 -3.49 -7.65
C PRO A 77 5.12 -3.77 -6.71
N TYR A 78 4.75 -5.03 -6.46
CA TYR A 78 3.54 -5.37 -5.73
C TYR A 78 3.79 -5.61 -4.24
N LYS A 79 2.78 -5.30 -3.42
CA LYS A 79 2.69 -5.81 -2.05
C LYS A 79 1.91 -7.10 -2.01
N THR A 80 2.27 -7.96 -1.07
CA THR A 80 1.69 -9.30 -0.89
C THR A 80 0.89 -9.42 0.41
N SER A 81 0.74 -8.33 1.16
CA SER A 81 -0.03 -8.30 2.40
C SER A 81 -0.56 -6.89 2.69
N GLU A 82 -1.71 -6.85 3.36
CA GLU A 82 -2.31 -5.62 3.91
C GLU A 82 -1.35 -4.94 4.91
N ALA A 83 -0.68 -5.71 5.77
CA ALA A 83 0.29 -5.16 6.72
C ALA A 83 1.46 -4.44 6.02
N GLY A 84 1.89 -4.94 4.86
CA GLY A 84 2.91 -4.28 4.05
C GLY A 84 2.44 -2.96 3.45
N ILE A 85 1.15 -2.89 3.07
CA ILE A 85 0.50 -1.67 2.59
C ILE A 85 0.37 -0.66 3.73
N ASP A 86 -0.12 -1.10 4.89
CA ASP A 86 -0.30 -0.26 6.08
C ASP A 86 1.02 0.41 6.49
N ARG A 87 2.11 -0.36 6.51
CA ARG A 87 3.44 0.16 6.82
C ARG A 87 3.89 1.23 5.83
N GLU A 88 3.71 1.02 4.54
CA GLU A 88 4.13 1.99 3.52
C GLU A 88 3.25 3.24 3.54
N ALA A 89 1.94 3.07 3.63
CA ALA A 89 0.99 4.17 3.75
C ALA A 89 1.26 5.02 4.98
N PHE A 90 1.64 4.42 6.11
CA PHE A 90 2.02 5.15 7.32
C PHE A 90 3.27 6.03 7.11
N VAL A 91 4.31 5.50 6.47
CA VAL A 91 5.54 6.25 6.18
C VAL A 91 5.28 7.42 5.23
N GLU A 92 4.42 7.24 4.22
CA GLU A 92 4.03 8.32 3.33
C GLU A 92 3.15 9.37 4.02
N ALA A 93 2.39 8.98 5.04
CA ALA A 93 1.61 9.89 5.88
C ALA A 93 2.42 10.64 6.94
N ARG A 94 3.75 10.48 7.01
CA ARG A 94 4.63 11.09 8.05
C ARG A 94 4.43 12.60 8.23
N TRP A 95 4.12 13.33 7.17
CA TRP A 95 3.89 14.78 7.25
C TRP A 95 2.64 15.12 8.05
N SER A 96 1.55 14.36 7.88
CA SER A 96 0.33 14.52 8.67
C SER A 96 0.57 14.14 10.13
N LEU A 97 1.38 13.12 10.38
CA LEU A 97 1.79 12.76 11.74
C LEU A 97 2.59 13.89 12.41
N ALA A 98 3.56 14.48 11.71
CA ALA A 98 4.36 15.58 12.22
C ALA A 98 3.49 16.79 12.62
N GLN A 99 2.53 17.18 11.77
CA GLN A 99 1.59 18.27 12.08
C GLN A 99 0.72 17.97 13.31
N ARG A 100 0.28 16.72 13.47
CA ARG A 100 -0.49 16.31 14.66
C ARG A 100 0.35 16.37 15.93
N ILE A 101 1.62 15.99 15.85
CA ILE A 101 2.57 16.07 16.97
C ILE A 101 2.82 17.54 17.34
N GLU A 102 3.05 18.41 16.35
CA GLU A 102 3.25 19.85 16.57
C GLU A 102 2.06 20.52 17.29
N GLY A 103 0.84 20.10 16.94
CA GLY A 103 -0.39 20.55 17.59
C GLY A 103 -0.68 19.87 18.94
N CYS A 104 0.04 18.81 19.31
CA CYS A 104 -0.19 18.09 20.56
C CYS A 104 0.27 18.92 21.76
N ARG A 105 -0.56 18.95 22.81
CA ARG A 105 -0.27 19.61 24.10
C ARG A 105 -0.38 18.65 25.29
N ASP A 106 -0.70 17.39 25.03
CA ASP A 106 -0.75 16.35 26.04
C ASP A 106 0.67 15.93 26.45
N TYR A 107 0.99 16.08 27.73
CA TYR A 107 2.33 15.85 28.27
C TYR A 107 2.75 14.38 28.14
N ASP A 108 1.88 13.45 28.55
CA ASP A 108 2.20 12.02 28.61
C ASP A 108 2.45 11.45 27.20
N THR A 109 1.64 11.85 26.22
CA THR A 109 1.84 11.48 24.81
C THR A 109 3.18 11.99 24.28
N LEU A 110 3.55 13.25 24.58
CA LEU A 110 4.82 13.83 24.12
C LEU A 110 6.02 13.14 24.76
N LYS A 111 5.96 12.80 26.06
CA LYS A 111 7.02 12.02 26.73
C LYS A 111 7.15 10.61 26.17
N ALA A 112 6.04 9.96 25.80
CA ALA A 112 6.09 8.66 25.14
C ALA A 112 6.77 8.74 23.77
N ILE A 113 6.49 9.79 22.98
CA ILE A 113 7.15 10.04 21.70
C ILE A 113 8.65 10.31 21.91
N GLU A 114 9.01 11.17 22.86
CA GLU A 114 10.41 11.47 23.19
C GLU A 114 11.18 10.19 23.57
N GLY A 115 10.63 9.36 24.46
CA GLY A 115 11.25 8.10 24.84
C GLY A 115 11.43 7.12 23.67
N ALA A 116 10.47 7.05 22.75
CA ALA A 116 10.61 6.25 21.54
C ALA A 116 11.69 6.79 20.59
N LEU A 117 11.88 8.11 20.52
CA LEU A 117 12.92 8.74 19.70
C LEU A 117 14.32 8.56 20.29
N ASP A 118 14.46 8.61 21.61
CA ASP A 118 15.75 8.37 22.28
C ASP A 118 16.23 6.92 22.11
N ALA A 119 15.32 5.96 22.06
CA ALA A 119 15.65 4.55 21.78
C ALA A 119 16.16 4.30 20.34
N LEU A 120 16.07 5.28 19.44
CA LEU A 120 16.58 5.20 18.07
C LEU A 120 18.01 5.74 17.90
N LYS A 121 18.56 6.39 18.93
CA LYS A 121 19.92 6.93 18.96
C LYS A 121 20.92 5.87 19.41
#